data_AF-A0A940B8U6-F1
#
_entry.id   AF-A0A940B8U6-F1
#
_cell.length_a   1.000
_cell.length_b   1.000
_cell.length_c   1.000
_cell.angle_alpha   90.00
_cell.angle_beta   90.00
_cell.angle_gamma   90.00
#
_symmetry.space_group_name_H-M   'P 1'
#
loop_
_entity.id
_entity.type
_entity.pdbx_description
1 polymer ?
#
loop_
_entity_poly.entity_id
_entity_poly.type
_entity_poly.pdbx_seq_one_letter_code
_entity_poly.pdbx_strand_id
1 'polypeptide(L)'
;MKKSIFIVLFIFVIIFSLSEVEIDMTGVEVENYDNVNFPKFLLDMRRAEIVTFGSYPFTSMAVGAGFSLFKYFSSGMDSKYTPNPFIKTSSANLTDAETRGIILGAAGLSLGIGIIDFFLNQIALSTEKQKKEASLGENGLDPDITIIPVYKNKTETDAPPKE
;
A
#
# COMPACT_ATOMS: atom_id res chain seq x y z
N MET A 1 17.41 9.57 -28.34
CA MET A 1 18.15 9.14 -27.14
C MET A 1 17.33 9.22 -25.84
N LYS A 2 16.56 10.28 -25.56
CA LYS A 2 15.76 10.36 -24.30
C LYS A 2 14.66 9.28 -24.17
N LYS A 3 14.03 8.90 -25.28
CA LYS A 3 12.95 7.89 -25.30
C LYS A 3 13.44 6.48 -24.98
N SER A 4 14.65 6.14 -25.41
CA SER A 4 15.27 4.84 -25.12
C SER A 4 15.70 4.71 -23.66
N ILE A 5 16.13 5.79 -23.00
CA ILE A 5 16.37 5.79 -21.55
C ILE A 5 15.09 5.48 -20.75
N PHE A 6 13.96 6.11 -21.11
CA PHE A 6 12.69 5.87 -20.42
C PHE A 6 12.22 4.43 -20.56
N ILE A 7 12.42 3.81 -21.72
CA ILE A 7 12.08 2.41 -21.97
C ILE A 7 12.96 1.49 -21.13
N VAL A 8 14.27 1.75 -21.05
CA VAL A 8 15.18 0.95 -20.22
C VAL A 8 14.84 1.08 -18.73
N LEU A 9 14.51 2.28 -18.26
CA LEU A 9 14.08 2.50 -16.87
C LEU A 9 12.77 1.77 -16.57
N PHE A 10 11.80 1.84 -17.47
CA PHE A 10 10.51 1.17 -17.31
C PHE A 10 10.66 -0.36 -17.31
N ILE A 11 11.49 -0.89 -18.19
CA ILE A 11 11.84 -2.32 -18.21
C ILE A 11 12.56 -2.72 -16.92
N PHE A 12 13.47 -1.90 -16.40
CA PHE A 12 14.16 -2.16 -15.15
C PHE A 12 13.20 -2.19 -13.94
N VAL A 13 12.24 -1.27 -13.89
CA VAL A 13 11.19 -1.26 -12.85
C VAL A 13 10.32 -2.51 -12.95
N ILE A 14 9.91 -2.91 -14.16
CA ILE A 14 9.12 -4.14 -14.37
C ILE A 14 9.91 -5.38 -13.96
N ILE A 15 11.18 -5.48 -14.35
CA ILE A 15 12.05 -6.60 -13.98
C ILE A 15 12.24 -6.62 -12.47
N PHE A 16 12.45 -5.48 -11.83
CA PHE A 16 12.58 -5.38 -10.37
C PHE A 16 11.28 -5.77 -9.65
N SER A 17 10.12 -5.44 -10.20
CA SER A 17 8.82 -5.87 -9.68
C SER A 17 8.52 -7.35 -9.94
N LEU A 18 9.08 -7.93 -11.02
CA LEU A 18 8.98 -9.37 -11.33
C LEU A 18 10.07 -10.21 -10.65
N SER A 19 11.05 -9.59 -10.01
CA SER A 19 11.98 -10.29 -9.13
C SER A 19 11.21 -10.79 -7.92
N GLU A 20 10.59 -11.95 -8.06
CA GLU A 20 10.25 -12.77 -6.91
C GLU A 20 11.57 -13.05 -6.19
N VAL A 21 11.69 -12.52 -4.97
CA VAL A 21 12.75 -12.95 -4.06
C VAL A 21 12.46 -14.41 -3.79
N GLU A 22 13.20 -15.29 -4.46
CA GLU A 22 13.15 -16.73 -4.26
C GLU A 22 13.72 -17.01 -2.86
N ILE A 23 12.82 -17.03 -1.87
CA ILE A 23 13.15 -17.47 -0.51
C ILE A 23 13.27 -18.99 -0.60
N ASP A 24 14.47 -19.50 -0.39
CA ASP A 24 14.74 -20.94 -0.36
C ASP A 24 13.88 -21.60 0.74
N MET A 25 12.79 -22.25 0.32
CA MET A 25 11.87 -22.96 1.20
C MET A 25 12.24 -24.45 1.36
N THR A 26 13.43 -24.88 0.89
CA THR A 26 13.86 -26.28 0.98
C THR A 26 14.37 -26.63 2.39
N GLY A 27 13.45 -26.61 3.35
CA GLY A 27 13.73 -26.94 4.75
C GLY A 27 12.82 -26.26 5.77
N VAL A 28 11.86 -25.45 5.33
CA VAL A 28 10.89 -24.81 6.21
C VAL A 28 9.82 -25.86 6.55
N GLU A 29 9.89 -26.43 7.75
CA GLU A 29 8.72 -27.07 8.38
C GLU A 29 7.52 -26.13 8.16
N VAL A 30 6.34 -26.66 7.85
CA VAL A 30 5.12 -25.86 7.67
C VAL A 30 4.75 -25.26 9.02
N GLU A 31 5.45 -24.19 9.33
CA GLU A 31 5.30 -23.37 10.49
C GLU A 31 4.05 -22.53 10.19
N ASN A 32 3.04 -22.60 11.06
CA ASN A 32 1.71 -21.99 10.88
C ASN A 32 1.80 -20.63 10.18
N TYR A 33 0.96 -20.36 9.16
CA TYR A 33 0.91 -19.07 8.43
C TYR A 33 0.96 -17.80 9.32
N ASP A 34 0.66 -17.93 10.61
CA ASP A 34 0.77 -16.92 11.66
C ASP A 34 2.20 -16.46 12.02
N ASN A 35 3.26 -17.19 11.66
CA ASN A 35 4.65 -16.86 12.06
C ASN A 35 5.50 -16.20 10.98
N VAL A 36 5.00 -16.07 9.74
CA VAL A 36 5.63 -15.26 8.69
C VAL A 36 5.34 -13.79 8.98
N ASN A 37 6.09 -13.22 9.92
CA ASN A 37 6.04 -11.80 10.25
C ASN A 37 6.73 -10.99 9.13
N PHE A 38 5.95 -10.51 8.17
CA PHE A 38 6.47 -9.57 7.18
C PHE A 38 6.96 -8.28 7.86
N PRO A 39 8.11 -7.75 7.45
CA PRO A 39 8.54 -6.41 7.82
C PRO A 39 7.39 -5.41 7.61
N LYS A 40 7.11 -4.61 8.64
CA LYS A 40 5.99 -3.67 8.63
C LYS A 40 6.05 -2.68 7.46
N PHE A 41 7.26 -2.27 7.08
CA PHE A 41 7.51 -1.46 5.90
C PHE A 41 6.99 -2.10 4.60
N LEU A 42 7.14 -3.42 4.43
CA LEU A 42 6.62 -4.13 3.24
C LEU A 42 5.10 -4.18 3.24
N LEU A 43 4.46 -4.29 4.41
CA LEU A 43 3.01 -4.20 4.54
C LEU A 43 2.51 -2.78 4.21
N ASP A 44 3.25 -1.76 4.64
CA ASP A 44 2.93 -0.36 4.37
C ASP A 44 3.13 -0.01 2.89
N MET A 45 4.18 -0.52 2.25
CA MET A 45 4.38 -0.41 0.79
C MET A 45 3.26 -1.09 0.00
N ARG A 46 2.85 -2.30 0.39
CA ARG A 46 1.73 -3.01 -0.24
C ARG A 46 0.45 -2.19 -0.16
N ARG A 47 0.18 -1.57 0.99
CA ARG A 47 -0.99 -0.68 1.16
C ARG A 47 -0.90 0.54 0.24
N ALA A 48 0.25 1.21 0.21
CA ALA A 48 0.46 2.37 -0.65
C ALA A 48 0.30 2.04 -2.14
N GLU A 49 0.75 0.85 -2.56
CA GLU A 49 0.56 0.33 -3.92
C GLU A 49 -0.93 0.12 -4.24
N ILE A 50 -1.66 -0.57 -3.35
CA ILE A 50 -3.10 -0.80 -3.50
C ILE A 50 -3.85 0.52 -3.59
N VAL A 51 -3.52 1.51 -2.75
CA VAL A 51 -4.14 2.83 -2.78
C VAL A 51 -3.78 3.58 -4.08
N THR A 52 -2.54 3.50 -4.53
CA THR A 52 -2.08 4.15 -5.77
C THR A 52 -2.82 3.58 -6.98
N PHE A 53 -2.81 2.26 -7.17
CA PHE A 53 -3.48 1.62 -8.31
C PHE A 53 -5.01 1.66 -8.18
N GLY A 54 -5.55 1.53 -6.97
CA GLY A 54 -6.98 1.64 -6.71
C GLY A 54 -7.54 3.04 -6.93
N SER A 55 -6.76 4.09 -6.69
CA SER A 55 -7.17 5.48 -6.92
C SER A 55 -6.97 5.97 -8.35
N TYR A 56 -6.15 5.28 -9.15
CA TYR A 56 -5.89 5.64 -10.56
C TYR A 56 -7.15 5.83 -11.43
N PRO A 57 -8.16 4.93 -11.44
CA PRO A 57 -9.36 5.13 -12.27
C PRO A 57 -10.13 6.41 -11.90
N PHE A 58 -10.21 6.73 -10.61
CA PHE A 58 -10.93 7.92 -10.12
C PHE A 58 -10.16 9.21 -10.42
N THR A 59 -8.84 9.20 -10.20
CA THR A 59 -7.98 10.34 -10.51
C THR A 59 -7.92 10.59 -12.03
N SER A 60 -7.88 9.55 -12.84
CA SER A 60 -7.96 9.66 -14.31
C SER A 60 -9.25 10.33 -14.77
N MET A 61 -10.39 9.90 -14.22
CA MET A 61 -11.68 10.52 -14.51
C MET A 61 -11.72 11.99 -14.05
N ALA A 62 -11.20 12.29 -12.85
CA ALA A 62 -11.17 13.64 -12.30
C ALA A 62 -10.29 14.59 -13.13
N VAL A 63 -9.10 14.16 -13.55
CA VAL A 63 -8.22 14.95 -14.42
C VAL A 63 -8.85 15.14 -15.79
N GLY A 64 -9.45 14.10 -16.37
CA GLY A 64 -10.14 14.20 -17.65
C GLY A 64 -11.31 15.19 -17.60
N ALA A 65 -12.13 15.12 -16.56
CA ALA A 65 -13.24 16.05 -16.33
C ALA A 65 -12.72 17.48 -16.14
N GLY A 66 -11.74 17.69 -15.26
CA GLY A 66 -11.13 18.99 -15.02
C GLY A 66 -10.49 19.59 -16.27
N PHE A 67 -9.81 18.79 -17.09
CA PHE A 67 -9.24 19.22 -18.36
C PHE A 67 -10.33 19.61 -19.36
N SER A 68 -11.39 18.83 -19.48
CA SER A 68 -12.52 19.16 -20.38
C SER A 68 -13.21 20.45 -19.97
N LEU A 69 -13.40 20.69 -18.67
CA LEU A 69 -13.94 21.92 -18.12
C LEU A 69 -13.01 23.11 -18.43
N PHE A 70 -11.72 22.96 -18.15
CA PHE A 70 -10.74 24.00 -18.42
C PHE A 70 -10.70 24.38 -19.91
N LYS A 71 -10.72 23.38 -20.80
CA LYS A 71 -10.74 23.58 -22.25
C LYS A 71 -12.03 24.22 -22.73
N TYR A 72 -13.18 23.85 -22.16
CA TYR A 72 -14.47 24.46 -22.45
C TYR A 72 -14.50 25.95 -22.12
N PHE A 73 -14.06 26.33 -20.92
CA PHE A 73 -14.01 27.75 -20.51
C PHE A 73 -13.00 28.55 -21.32
N SER A 74 -11.80 28.01 -21.54
CA SER A 74 -10.76 28.70 -22.33
C SER A 74 -11.08 28.80 -23.82
N SER A 75 -11.93 27.91 -24.35
CA SER A 75 -12.40 27.96 -25.74
C SER A 75 -13.67 28.79 -25.93
N GLY A 76 -14.07 29.59 -24.93
CA GLY A 76 -15.22 30.49 -25.04
C GLY A 76 -16.58 29.77 -24.99
N MET A 77 -16.67 28.64 -24.27
CA MET A 77 -17.90 27.84 -24.12
C MET A 77 -18.43 27.26 -25.44
N ASP A 78 -17.52 26.93 -26.36
CA ASP A 78 -17.87 26.24 -27.60
C ASP A 78 -18.47 24.84 -27.29
N SER A 79 -19.64 24.58 -27.86
CA SER A 79 -20.39 23.32 -27.73
C SER A 79 -19.56 22.10 -28.12
N LYS A 80 -18.57 22.28 -29.01
CA LYS A 80 -17.64 21.22 -29.43
C LYS A 80 -16.79 20.65 -28.29
N TYR A 81 -16.55 21.43 -27.24
CA TYR A 81 -15.76 21.05 -26.07
C TYR A 81 -16.62 20.85 -24.81
N THR A 82 -17.92 20.56 -24.99
CA THR A 82 -18.82 20.32 -23.87
C THR A 82 -18.22 19.33 -22.86
N PRO A 83 -18.09 19.75 -21.59
CA PRO A 83 -17.40 18.95 -20.58
C PRO A 83 -18.23 17.70 -20.27
N ASN A 84 -17.65 16.53 -20.53
CA ASN A 84 -18.29 15.27 -20.24
C ASN A 84 -17.32 14.33 -19.52
N PRO A 85 -17.61 13.97 -18.26
CA PRO A 85 -16.74 13.12 -17.44
C PRO A 85 -16.69 11.65 -17.90
N PHE A 86 -17.56 11.24 -18.83
CA PHE A 86 -17.68 9.86 -19.31
C PHE A 86 -17.28 9.66 -20.78
N ILE A 87 -16.87 10.72 -21.50
CA ILE A 87 -16.37 10.53 -22.86
C ILE A 87 -15.04 9.79 -22.78
N LYS A 88 -14.97 8.64 -23.44
CA LYS A 88 -13.72 7.91 -23.65
C LYS A 88 -12.74 8.87 -24.34
N THR A 89 -11.51 8.97 -23.84
CA THR A 89 -10.44 9.80 -24.43
C THR A 89 -10.28 9.60 -25.94
N SER A 90 -10.63 8.43 -26.46
CA SER A 90 -10.61 8.08 -27.89
C SER A 90 -11.75 8.71 -28.73
N SER A 91 -12.80 9.23 -28.09
CA SER A 91 -13.98 9.83 -28.73
C SER A 91 -14.13 11.32 -28.41
N ALA A 92 -13.40 11.82 -27.41
CA ALA A 92 -13.26 13.25 -27.19
C ALA A 92 -12.35 13.82 -28.28
N ASN A 93 -12.62 15.04 -28.75
CA ASN A 93 -11.74 15.79 -29.65
C ASN A 93 -10.44 16.22 -28.92
N LEU A 94 -9.71 15.25 -28.37
CA LEU A 94 -8.46 15.42 -27.65
C LEU A 94 -7.30 15.07 -28.56
N THR A 95 -6.28 15.90 -28.53
CA THR A 95 -5.01 15.65 -29.22
C THR A 95 -4.20 14.62 -28.41
N ASP A 96 -3.34 13.84 -29.06
CA ASP A 96 -2.44 12.89 -28.40
C ASP A 96 -1.60 13.51 -27.26
N ALA A 97 -1.24 14.79 -27.41
CA ALA A 97 -0.54 15.54 -26.38
C ALA A 97 -1.40 15.80 -25.13
N GLU A 98 -2.69 16.07 -25.31
CA GLU A 98 -3.64 16.33 -24.24
C GLU A 98 -3.97 15.04 -23.49
N THR A 99 -4.21 13.94 -24.24
CA THR A 99 -4.42 12.62 -23.66
C THR A 99 -3.22 12.16 -22.83
N ARG A 100 -1.99 12.42 -23.30
CA ARG A 100 -0.78 12.13 -22.53
C ARG A 100 -0.69 12.99 -21.27
N GLY A 101 -1.07 14.26 -21.34
CA GLY A 101 -1.14 15.16 -20.18
C GLY A 101 -2.12 14.66 -19.12
N ILE A 102 -3.30 14.18 -19.54
CA ILE A 102 -4.31 13.61 -18.65
C ILE A 102 -3.79 12.33 -17.98
N ILE A 103 -3.18 11.42 -18.75
CA ILE A 103 -2.62 10.17 -18.22
C ILE A 103 -1.51 10.45 -17.21
N LEU A 104 -0.59 11.37 -17.52
CA LEU A 104 0.52 11.74 -16.64
C LEU A 104 0.03 12.48 -15.38
N GLY A 105 -0.91 13.41 -15.53
CA GLY A 105 -1.50 14.14 -14.41
C GLY A 105 -2.26 13.20 -13.46
N ALA A 106 -3.02 12.25 -14.03
CA ALA A 106 -3.72 11.23 -13.26
C ALA A 106 -2.74 10.32 -12.50
N ALA A 107 -1.69 9.84 -13.17
CA ALA A 107 -0.66 9.02 -12.54
C ALA A 107 0.08 9.76 -11.42
N GLY A 108 0.36 11.05 -11.61
CA GLY A 108 0.97 11.89 -10.57
C GLY A 108 0.06 12.06 -9.35
N LEU A 109 -1.23 12.32 -9.57
CA LEU A 109 -2.20 12.47 -8.48
C LEU A 109 -2.42 11.16 -7.71
N SER A 110 -2.59 10.03 -8.40
CA SER A 110 -2.78 8.74 -7.73
C SER A 110 -1.57 8.33 -6.90
N LEU A 111 -0.36 8.59 -7.42
CA LEU A 111 0.89 8.36 -6.70
C LEU A 111 1.01 9.29 -5.48
N GLY A 112 0.60 10.55 -5.61
CA GLY A 112 0.50 11.47 -4.48
C GLY A 112 -0.42 10.98 -3.37
N ILE A 113 -1.60 10.44 -3.72
CA ILE A 113 -2.54 9.86 -2.75
C ILE A 113 -1.92 8.65 -2.04
N GLY A 114 -1.26 7.75 -2.78
CA GLY A 114 -0.58 6.59 -2.20
C GLY A 114 0.58 6.98 -1.27
N ILE A 115 1.36 8.02 -1.62
CA ILE A 115 2.41 8.55 -0.76
C ILE A 115 1.82 9.13 0.53
N ILE A 116 0.74 9.90 0.44
CA ILE A 116 0.07 10.46 1.63
C ILE A 116 -0.41 9.33 2.54
N ASP A 117 -1.02 8.29 1.98
CA ASP A 117 -1.46 7.11 2.74
C ASP A 117 -0.28 6.41 3.46
N PHE A 118 0.85 6.25 2.76
CA PHE A 118 2.07 5.69 3.33
C PHE A 118 2.56 6.47 4.57
N PHE A 119 2.64 7.81 4.46
CA PHE A 119 3.08 8.65 5.58
C PHE A 119 2.07 8.68 6.73
N LEU A 120 0.78 8.74 6.44
CA LEU A 120 -0.26 8.72 7.47
C LEU A 120 -0.23 7.43 8.29
N ASN A 121 -0.06 6.29 7.62
CA ASN A 121 0.07 5.02 8.31
C ASN A 121 1.34 5.00 9.16
N GLN A 122 2.46 5.49 8.63
CA GLN A 122 3.71 5.56 9.38
C GLN A 122 3.59 6.39 10.68
N ILE A 123 2.86 7.50 10.63
CA ILE A 123 2.60 8.37 11.78
C ILE A 123 1.62 7.71 12.77
N ALA A 124 0.51 7.13 12.30
CA ALA A 124 -0.51 6.51 13.14
C ALA A 124 0.06 5.35 13.98
N LEU A 125 1.03 4.63 13.42
CA LEU A 125 1.73 3.54 14.09
C LEU A 125 2.60 4.01 15.26
N SER A 126 3.07 5.26 15.25
CA SER A 126 3.84 5.84 16.37
C SER A 126 2.94 6.16 17.56
N THR A 127 1.70 6.58 17.31
CA THR A 127 0.70 6.90 18.33
C THR A 127 0.05 5.65 18.91
N GLU A 128 -0.22 4.63 18.09
CA GLU A 128 -0.74 3.34 18.56
C GLU A 128 0.25 2.60 19.46
N LYS A 129 1.56 2.64 19.15
CA LYS A 129 2.59 2.08 20.04
C LYS A 129 2.64 2.80 21.39
N GLN A 130 2.66 4.14 21.37
CA GLN A 130 2.67 4.93 22.60
C GLN A 130 1.40 4.74 23.43
N LYS A 131 0.23 4.63 22.79
CA LYS A 131 -1.03 4.36 23.49
C LYS A 131 -1.07 2.96 24.10
N LYS A 132 -0.59 1.94 23.37
CA LYS A 132 -0.46 0.58 23.91
C LYS A 132 0.49 0.55 25.10
N GLU A 133 1.67 1.16 24.98
CA GLU A 133 2.64 1.24 26.07
C GLU A 133 2.10 2.02 27.29
N ALA A 134 1.29 3.07 27.07
CA ALA A 134 0.63 3.81 28.14
C ALA A 134 -0.59 3.09 28.75
N SER A 135 -1.19 2.12 28.06
CA SER A 135 -2.31 1.31 28.56
C SER A 135 -1.87 0.00 29.21
N LEU A 136 -0.62 -0.43 29.01
CA LEU A 136 -0.03 -1.59 29.69
C LEU A 136 0.31 -1.21 31.14
N GLY A 137 -0.05 -2.06 32.10
CA GLY A 137 0.20 -1.84 33.52
C GLY A 137 1.69 -1.94 33.89
N GLU A 138 2.03 -1.76 35.18
CA GLU A 138 3.41 -1.81 35.72
C GLU A 138 4.21 -3.06 35.30
N ASN A 139 3.51 -4.16 35.00
CA ASN A 139 4.09 -5.44 34.57
C ASN A 139 4.27 -5.56 33.04
N GLY A 140 3.97 -4.52 32.26
CA GLY A 140 4.04 -4.56 30.79
C GLY A 140 2.96 -5.43 30.13
N LEU A 141 1.95 -5.85 30.88
CA LEU A 141 0.79 -6.61 30.40
C LEU A 141 -0.48 -5.75 30.47
N ASP A 142 -1.44 -6.08 29.61
CA ASP A 142 -2.77 -5.50 29.62
C ASP A 142 -3.40 -5.76 31.02
N PRO A 143 -3.98 -4.76 31.69
CA PRO A 143 -4.54 -4.91 33.05
C PRO A 143 -5.60 -6.02 33.18
N ASP A 144 -6.19 -6.49 32.08
CA ASP A 144 -7.16 -7.59 32.07
C ASP A 144 -6.52 -8.98 31.97
N ILE A 145 -5.21 -9.07 31.69
CA ILE A 145 -4.49 -10.35 31.64
C ILE A 145 -3.99 -10.71 33.04
N THR A 146 -4.66 -11.66 33.67
CA THR A 146 -4.21 -12.25 34.94
C THR A 146 -3.16 -13.34 34.69
N ILE A 147 -1.96 -13.15 35.23
CA ILE A 147 -0.91 -14.17 35.21
C ILE A 147 -1.26 -15.25 36.24
N ILE A 148 -1.59 -16.46 35.79
CA ILE A 148 -1.72 -17.63 36.66
C ILE A 148 -0.37 -18.36 36.66
N PRO A 149 0.41 -18.32 37.75
CA PRO A 149 1.68 -19.06 37.82
C PRO A 149 1.40 -20.57 37.78
N VAL A 150 1.96 -21.26 36.77
CA VAL A 150 1.96 -22.72 36.70
C VAL A 150 3.11 -23.25 37.55
N TYR A 151 2.81 -23.66 38.78
CA TYR A 151 3.79 -24.36 39.61
C TYR A 151 3.94 -25.79 39.08
N LYS A 152 5.12 -26.11 38.51
CA LYS A 152 5.49 -27.48 38.17
C LYS A 152 5.70 -28.25 39.48
N ASN A 153 4.69 -29.02 39.90
CA ASN A 153 4.83 -29.92 41.06
C ASN A 153 5.94 -30.95 40.77
N LYS A 154 7.04 -30.86 41.52
CA LYS A 154 8.04 -31.92 41.60
C LYS A 154 7.50 -33.02 42.49
N THR A 155 6.74 -33.98 41.96
CA THR A 155 6.46 -35.25 42.66
C THR A 155 5.82 -36.23 41.70
N GLU A 156 6.62 -36.93 40.88
CA GLU A 156 6.35 -38.33 40.49
C GLU A 156 7.49 -39.01 39.71
N THR A 157 8.77 -38.75 40.03
CA THR A 157 9.85 -39.52 39.38
C THR A 157 11.07 -39.82 40.25
N ASP A 158 11.02 -39.70 41.58
CA ASP A 158 12.18 -39.99 42.44
C ASP A 158 11.78 -40.61 43.80
N ALA A 159 10.80 -41.51 43.83
CA ALA A 159 10.61 -42.34 45.02
C ALA A 159 11.49 -43.60 44.89
N PRO A 160 12.46 -43.84 45.81
CA PRO A 160 13.23 -45.07 45.79
C PRO A 160 12.31 -46.28 46.05
N PRO A 161 12.62 -47.45 45.46
CA PRO A 161 11.78 -48.63 45.60
C PRO A 161 11.75 -49.04 47.07
N LYS A 162 10.54 -49.24 47.60
CA LYS A 162 10.33 -49.77 48.94
C LYS A 162 10.79 -51.22 48.97
N GLU A 163 11.59 -51.55 49.99
CA GLU A 163 12.21 -52.86 50.26
C GLU A 163 11.22 -54.03 50.25
#